data_AF-A0A820YL93-F1
#
_entry.id   AF-A0A820YL93-F1
#
_cell.length_a   1.000
_cell.length_b   1.000
_cell.length_c   1.000
_cell.angle_alpha   90.00
_cell.angle_beta   90.00
_cell.angle_gamma   90.00
#
_symmetry.space_group_name_H-M   'P 1'
#
loop_
_entity.id
_entity.type
_entity.pdbx_description
1 polymer ?
#
loop_
_entity_poly.entity_id
_entity_poly.type
_entity_poly.pdbx_seq_one_letter_code
_entity_poly.pdbx_strand_id
1 'polypeptide(L)'
;MPIKQADIDRSINDNLRRCRLYIWRNYNGFGFTVTSESQLPPIITCVESNSPAAAAGLNIQDYVLAVNDTSTADVSHAELVAMVKNARDTDASVELLVLHQDFYRELKKVNRLFDPKRAKIIEAPRITPINYQNFPKHQPRTCLL
;
A
#
# COMPACT_ATOMS: atom_id res chain seq x y z
N MET A 1 1.36 33.57 2.32
CA MET A 1 2.76 33.27 2.71
C MET A 1 3.12 31.92 2.10
N PRO A 2 4.28 31.74 1.45
CA PRO A 2 4.66 30.44 0.92
C PRO A 2 4.87 29.44 2.07
N ILE A 3 4.36 28.22 1.91
CA ILE A 3 4.61 27.11 2.84
C ILE A 3 6.12 26.88 2.85
N LYS A 4 6.75 26.82 4.03
CA LYS A 4 8.20 26.63 4.10
C LYS A 4 8.52 25.25 3.56
N GLN A 5 9.60 25.14 2.80
CA GLN A 5 10.01 23.91 2.13
C GLN A 5 10.17 22.70 3.10
N ALA A 6 10.59 22.96 4.33
CA ALA A 6 10.70 21.96 5.39
C ALA A 6 9.34 21.39 5.83
N ASP A 7 8.26 22.18 5.74
CA ASP A 7 6.91 21.75 6.06
C ASP A 7 6.37 20.80 4.98
N ILE A 8 6.73 21.04 3.72
CA ILE A 8 6.42 20.15 2.58
C ILE A 8 7.14 18.81 2.77
N ASP A 9 8.43 18.83 3.08
CA ASP A 9 9.22 17.60 3.28
C ASP A 9 8.69 16.80 4.48
N ARG A 10 8.31 17.48 5.55
CA ARG A 10 7.66 16.84 6.70
C ARG A 10 6.34 16.20 6.30
N SER A 11 5.47 16.95 5.61
CA SER A 11 4.17 16.47 5.16
C SER A 11 4.28 15.27 4.22
N ILE A 12 5.25 15.25 3.31
CA ILE A 12 5.45 14.12 2.39
C ILE A 12 5.92 12.88 3.17
N ASN A 13 6.89 13.04 4.07
CA ASN A 13 7.38 11.92 4.88
C ASN A 13 6.28 11.37 5.81
N ASP A 14 5.41 12.24 6.34
CA ASP A 14 4.28 11.84 7.17
C ASP A 14 3.22 11.02 6.40
N ASN A 15 3.21 11.14 5.06
CA ASN A 15 2.30 10.41 4.17
C ASN A 15 2.95 9.20 3.48
N LEU A 16 4.27 9.04 3.58
CA LEU A 16 4.99 7.85 3.12
C LEU A 16 4.77 6.72 4.14
N ARG A 17 4.21 5.60 3.69
CA ARG A 17 3.88 4.46 4.56
C ARG A 17 4.56 3.19 4.10
N ARG A 18 4.99 2.39 5.06
CA ARG A 18 5.52 1.05 4.87
C ARG A 18 4.52 0.07 5.49
N CYS A 19 3.65 -0.45 4.63
CA CYS A 19 2.50 -1.24 5.02
C CYS A 19 2.88 -2.72 4.97
N ARG A 20 2.86 -3.38 6.12
CA ARG A 20 3.21 -4.80 6.23
C ARG A 20 1.96 -5.66 6.37
N LEU A 21 1.77 -6.55 5.41
CA LEU A 21 0.61 -7.42 5.29
C LEU A 21 0.97 -8.86 5.64
N TYR A 22 0.02 -9.56 6.27
CA TYR A 22 0.12 -10.97 6.61
C TYR A 22 -1.07 -11.73 6.01
N ILE A 23 -0.86 -13.00 5.70
CA ILE A 23 -1.96 -13.88 5.27
C ILE A 23 -2.83 -14.20 6.49
N TRP A 24 -4.13 -14.00 6.34
CA TRP A 24 -5.11 -14.39 7.34
C TRP A 24 -5.83 -15.66 6.92
N ARG A 25 -5.93 -16.64 7.83
CA ARG A 25 -6.49 -17.97 7.54
C ARG A 25 -7.92 -17.94 6.99
N ASN A 26 -8.70 -16.91 7.33
CA ASN A 26 -10.09 -16.75 6.92
C ASN A 26 -10.29 -15.66 5.83
N TYR A 27 -9.20 -15.27 5.15
CA TYR A 27 -9.22 -14.25 4.12
C TYR A 27 -8.45 -14.74 2.89
N ASN A 28 -9.02 -14.58 1.70
CA ASN A 28 -8.34 -14.97 0.46
C ASN A 28 -7.59 -13.77 -0.13
N GLY A 29 -6.26 -13.82 -0.13
CA GLY A 29 -5.41 -12.70 -0.58
C GLY A 29 -5.23 -11.63 0.49
N PHE A 30 -5.10 -10.37 0.06
CA PHE A 30 -4.83 -9.24 0.95
C PHE A 30 -5.91 -8.16 0.97
N GLY A 31 -6.82 -8.15 -0.01
CA GLY A 31 -7.96 -7.24 -0.03
C GLY A 31 -7.72 -5.87 -0.62
N PHE A 32 -6.94 -5.80 -1.67
CA PHE A 32 -6.76 -4.58 -2.44
C PHE A 32 -6.66 -4.88 -3.93
N THR A 33 -6.98 -3.88 -4.74
CA THR A 33 -6.81 -3.92 -6.19
C THR A 33 -5.89 -2.79 -6.62
N VAL A 34 -5.09 -3.05 -7.64
CA VAL A 34 -4.21 -2.05 -8.25
C VAL A 34 -4.50 -1.94 -9.74
N THR A 35 -4.34 -0.74 -10.29
CA THR A 35 -4.20 -0.52 -11.73
C THR A 35 -2.79 -0.03 -12.04
N SER A 36 -2.32 -0.33 -13.24
CA SER A 36 -1.01 0.12 -13.73
C SER A 36 -1.24 0.99 -14.96
N GLU A 37 -0.67 2.19 -14.94
CA GLU A 37 -0.65 3.09 -16.08
C GLU A 37 0.79 3.23 -16.57
N SER A 38 0.98 3.41 -17.89
CA SER A 38 2.31 3.59 -18.45
C SER A 38 3.03 4.77 -17.78
N GLN A 39 4.31 4.58 -17.43
CA GLN A 39 5.19 5.59 -16.83
C GLN A 39 4.80 6.05 -15.40
N LEU A 40 3.83 5.40 -14.75
CA LEU A 40 3.46 5.67 -13.37
C LEU A 40 3.55 4.39 -12.53
N PRO A 41 3.91 4.49 -11.24
CA PRO A 41 3.82 3.35 -10.35
C PRO A 41 2.37 2.81 -10.30
N PRO A 42 2.18 1.52 -9.98
CA PRO A 42 0.86 0.96 -9.74
C PRO A 42 0.11 1.72 -8.66
N ILE A 43 -1.17 1.99 -8.87
CA ILE A 43 -2.01 2.75 -7.91
C ILE A 43 -3.12 1.88 -7.35
N ILE A 44 -3.35 1.99 -6.04
CA ILE A 44 -4.42 1.27 -5.33
C ILE A 44 -5.77 1.91 -5.67
N THR A 45 -6.68 1.11 -6.20
CA THR A 45 -8.04 1.56 -6.63
C THR A 45 -9.15 1.05 -5.72
N CYS A 46 -8.85 0.05 -4.89
CA CYS A 46 -9.80 -0.51 -3.94
C CYS A 46 -9.04 -1.07 -2.74
N VAL A 47 -9.60 -0.84 -1.55
CA VAL A 47 -9.22 -1.54 -0.32
C VAL A 47 -10.50 -2.07 0.31
N GLU A 48 -10.57 -3.39 0.46
CA GLU A 48 -11.72 -4.06 1.06
C GLU A 48 -11.75 -3.81 2.57
N SER A 49 -12.93 -3.56 3.12
CA SER A 49 -13.10 -3.46 4.58
C SER A 49 -12.73 -4.78 5.27
N ASN A 50 -12.22 -4.69 6.50
CA ASN A 50 -11.87 -5.88 7.32
C ASN A 50 -10.87 -6.84 6.65
N SER A 51 -9.99 -6.30 5.80
CA SER A 51 -8.92 -7.03 5.10
C SER A 51 -7.55 -6.81 5.74
N PRO A 52 -6.54 -7.66 5.43
CA PRO A 52 -5.15 -7.38 5.76
C PRO A 52 -4.66 -6.02 5.25
N ALA A 53 -5.06 -5.62 4.04
CA ALA A 53 -4.67 -4.34 3.45
C ALA A 53 -5.22 -3.13 4.21
N ALA A 54 -6.51 -3.16 4.58
CA ALA A 54 -7.11 -2.12 5.41
C ALA A 54 -6.42 -2.03 6.78
N ALA A 55 -6.12 -3.18 7.40
CA ALA A 55 -5.44 -3.22 8.69
C ALA A 55 -3.96 -2.76 8.61
N ALA A 56 -3.31 -2.91 7.46
CA ALA A 56 -1.97 -2.39 7.19
C ALA A 56 -1.97 -0.90 6.80
N GLY A 57 -3.13 -0.23 6.75
CA GLY A 57 -3.22 1.20 6.45
C GLY A 57 -2.98 1.56 4.98
N LEU A 58 -3.25 0.63 4.06
CA LEU A 58 -3.37 0.96 2.64
C LEU A 58 -4.61 1.83 2.41
N ASN A 59 -4.48 2.84 1.56
CA ASN A 59 -5.57 3.70 1.15
C ASN A 59 -5.74 3.66 -0.37
N ILE A 60 -6.95 3.99 -0.82
CA ILE A 60 -7.19 4.30 -2.22
C ILE A 60 -6.30 5.50 -2.63
N GLN A 61 -5.88 5.52 -3.90
CA GLN A 61 -4.96 6.50 -4.48
C GLN A 61 -3.52 6.44 -3.95
N ASP A 62 -3.15 5.41 -3.19
CA ASP A 62 -1.76 5.15 -2.89
C ASP A 62 -1.03 4.58 -4.12
N TYR A 63 0.08 5.21 -4.49
CA TYR A 63 1.05 4.59 -5.38
C TYR A 63 1.88 3.55 -4.63
N VAL A 64 1.98 2.34 -5.16
CA VAL A 64 2.89 1.30 -4.70
C VAL A 64 4.26 1.57 -5.30
N LEU A 65 5.22 1.97 -4.49
CA LEU A 65 6.57 2.37 -4.88
C LEU A 65 7.58 1.22 -4.80
N ALA A 66 7.35 0.26 -3.89
CA ALA A 66 8.16 -0.94 -3.75
C ALA A 66 7.36 -2.10 -3.13
N VAL A 67 7.77 -3.33 -3.45
CA VAL A 67 7.31 -4.59 -2.83
C VAL A 67 8.53 -5.32 -2.27
N ASN A 68 8.57 -5.59 -0.96
CA ASN A 68 9.70 -6.25 -0.28
C ASN A 68 11.07 -5.64 -0.69
N ASP A 69 11.19 -4.33 -0.55
CA ASP A 69 12.36 -3.53 -0.95
C ASP A 69 12.71 -3.49 -2.46
N THR A 70 11.92 -4.12 -3.33
CA THR A 70 12.09 -4.06 -4.78
C THR A 70 11.20 -2.97 -5.40
N SER A 71 11.82 -2.01 -6.10
CA SER A 71 11.12 -0.89 -6.76
C SER A 71 10.12 -1.36 -7.82
N THR A 72 8.99 -0.67 -7.94
CA THR A 72 7.93 -0.92 -8.92
C THR A 72 7.94 0.04 -10.11
N ALA A 73 8.91 0.97 -10.18
CA ALA A 73 8.92 2.06 -11.17
C ALA A 73 8.83 1.58 -12.64
N ASP A 74 9.42 0.42 -12.94
CA ASP A 74 9.50 -0.15 -14.29
C ASP A 74 8.85 -1.55 -14.37
N VAL A 75 7.95 -1.86 -13.43
CA VAL A 75 7.33 -3.18 -13.30
C VAL A 75 5.95 -3.18 -13.97
N SER A 76 5.71 -4.14 -14.87
CA SER A 76 4.39 -4.34 -15.48
C SER A 76 3.36 -4.84 -14.46
N HIS A 77 2.07 -4.68 -14.78
CA HIS A 77 1.00 -5.20 -13.92
C HIS A 77 1.17 -6.70 -13.63
N ALA A 78 1.54 -7.49 -14.64
CA ALA A 78 1.72 -8.94 -14.50
C ALA A 78 2.89 -9.28 -13.58
N GLU A 79 4.01 -8.57 -13.70
CA GLU A 79 5.19 -8.75 -12.84
C GLU A 79 4.88 -8.35 -11.39
N LEU A 80 4.17 -7.24 -11.18
CA LEU A 80 3.76 -6.83 -9.82
C LEU A 80 2.89 -7.91 -9.16
N VAL A 81 1.91 -8.44 -9.88
CA VAL A 81 1.05 -9.52 -9.38
C VAL A 81 1.89 -10.76 -9.07
N ALA A 82 2.87 -11.10 -9.90
CA ALA A 82 3.79 -12.20 -9.63
C ALA A 82 4.66 -11.95 -8.40
N MET A 83 5.20 -10.74 -8.22
CA MET A 83 5.98 -10.36 -7.04
C MET A 83 5.18 -10.50 -5.75
N VAL A 84 3.94 -9.98 -5.71
CA VAL A 84 3.07 -10.06 -4.52
C VAL A 84 2.67 -11.52 -4.24
N LYS A 85 2.39 -12.32 -5.27
CA LYS A 85 2.07 -13.74 -5.11
C LYS A 85 3.26 -14.55 -4.62
N ASN A 86 4.44 -14.34 -5.20
CA ASN A 86 5.66 -15.01 -4.79
C ASN A 86 5.99 -14.67 -3.33
N ALA A 87 5.98 -13.38 -2.98
CA ALA A 87 6.19 -12.93 -1.61
C ALA A 87 5.17 -13.54 -0.63
N ARG A 88 3.91 -13.67 -1.03
CA ARG A 88 2.89 -14.37 -0.23
C ARG A 88 3.24 -15.85 0.00
N ASP A 89 3.76 -16.54 -1.01
CA ASP A 89 3.99 -17.97 -0.96
C ASP A 89 5.35 -18.34 -0.33
N THR A 90 6.34 -17.44 -0.38
CA THR A 90 7.70 -17.66 0.15
C THR A 90 7.99 -16.95 1.46
N ASP A 91 7.35 -15.80 1.72
CA ASP A 91 7.62 -14.98 2.90
C ASP A 91 6.47 -15.06 3.90
N ALA A 92 6.79 -14.80 5.18
CA ALA A 92 5.77 -14.67 6.22
C ALA A 92 4.91 -13.39 6.05
N SER A 93 5.38 -12.41 5.28
CA SER A 93 4.72 -11.12 5.10
C SER A 93 5.06 -10.48 3.75
N VAL A 94 4.14 -9.67 3.23
CA VAL A 94 4.40 -8.75 2.11
C VAL A 94 4.52 -7.34 2.66
N GLU A 95 5.55 -6.60 2.26
CA GLU A 95 5.73 -5.20 2.63
C GLU A 95 5.60 -4.31 1.39
N LEU A 96 4.73 -3.30 1.48
CA LEU A 96 4.49 -2.32 0.43
C LEU A 96 4.95 -0.95 0.90
N LEU A 97 5.86 -0.33 0.16
CA LEU A 97 6.15 1.10 0.32
C LEU A 97 5.16 1.89 -0.51
N VAL A 98 4.37 2.76 0.12
CA VAL A 98 3.31 3.50 -0.55
C VAL A 98 3.34 4.99 -0.25
N LEU A 99 2.90 5.80 -1.21
CA LEU A 99 2.71 7.23 -1.06
C LEU A 99 1.42 7.66 -1.77
N HIS A 100 0.59 8.43 -1.08
CA HIS A 100 -0.66 8.92 -1.66
C HIS A 100 -0.40 9.81 -2.89
N GLN A 101 -1.25 9.67 -3.90
CA GLN A 101 -1.09 10.25 -5.24
C GLN A 101 -0.81 11.75 -5.23
N ASP A 102 -1.52 12.52 -4.40
CA ASP A 102 -1.30 13.97 -4.30
C ASP A 102 0.14 14.31 -3.92
N PHE A 103 0.70 13.64 -2.90
CA PHE A 103 2.07 13.88 -2.46
C PHE A 103 3.11 13.40 -3.48
N TYR A 104 2.84 12.26 -4.14
CA TYR A 104 3.70 11.79 -5.23
C TYR A 104 3.75 12.80 -6.39
N ARG A 105 2.60 13.36 -6.77
CA ARG A 105 2.51 14.38 -7.83
C ARG A 105 3.24 15.66 -7.44
N GLU A 106 3.08 16.12 -6.20
CA GLU A 106 3.81 17.29 -5.69
C GLU A 106 5.32 17.07 -5.74
N LEU A 107 5.81 15.94 -5.25
CA LEU A 107 7.24 15.56 -5.36
C LEU A 107 7.77 15.63 -6.79
N LYS A 108 7.00 15.09 -7.75
CA LYS A 108 7.38 15.11 -9.17
C LYS A 108 7.43 16.53 -9.73
N LYS A 109 6.47 17.40 -9.40
CA LYS A 109 6.45 18.81 -9.86
C LYS A 109 7.70 19.57 -9.44
N VAL A 110 8.18 19.33 -8.22
CA VAL A 110 9.38 20.01 -7.67
C VAL A 110 10.67 19.19 -7.85
N ASN A 111 10.63 18.10 -8.62
CA ASN A 111 11.75 17.17 -8.84
C ASN A 111 12.46 16.74 -7.55
N ARG A 112 11.68 16.33 -6.54
CA ARG A 112 12.18 15.90 -5.24
C ARG A 112 12.11 14.39 -5.06
N LEU A 113 13.04 13.90 -4.25
CA LEU A 113 13.11 12.52 -3.81
C LEU A 113 12.56 12.40 -2.38
N PHE A 114 12.13 11.19 -2.02
CA PHE A 114 11.76 10.82 -0.66
C PHE A 114 12.78 9.82 -0.11
N ASP A 115 12.90 9.72 1.22
CA ASP A 115 13.72 8.71 1.88
C ASP A 115 12.84 7.54 2.34
N PRO A 116 12.95 6.34 1.72
CA PRO A 116 12.19 5.15 2.11
C PRO A 116 12.34 4.74 3.59
N LYS A 117 13.40 5.18 4.27
CA LYS A 117 13.65 4.90 5.70
C LYS A 117 12.80 5.75 6.63
N ARG A 118 12.26 6.87 6.14
CA ARG A 118 11.38 7.77 6.90
C ARG A 118 9.91 7.36 6.85
N ALA A 119 9.59 6.31 6.10
CA ALA A 119 8.24 5.80 5.97
C ALA A 119 7.67 5.38 7.34
N LYS A 120 6.44 5.80 7.63
CA LYS A 120 5.71 5.33 8.80
C LYS A 120 5.36 3.85 8.61
N ILE A 121 5.85 3.00 9.51
CA ILE A 121 5.56 1.56 9.50
C ILE A 121 4.14 1.33 10.06
N ILE A 122 3.33 0.59 9.32
CA ILE A 122 2.01 0.14 9.76
C ILE A 122 1.92 -1.36 9.49
N GLU A 123 1.80 -2.16 10.54
CA GLU A 123 1.72 -3.60 10.43
C GLU A 123 0.27 -4.07 10.66
N ALA A 124 -0.25 -4.86 9.72
CA ALA A 124 -1.46 -5.61 9.98
C ALA A 124 -1.21 -6.64 11.11
N PRO A 125 -2.23 -6.97 11.91
CA PRO A 125 -2.18 -8.12 12.80
C PRO A 125 -1.73 -9.39 12.07
N ARG A 126 -0.89 -10.22 12.68
CA ARG A 126 -0.44 -11.51 12.09
C ARG A 126 -1.56 -12.55 12.00
N ILE A 127 -2.59 -12.39 12.83
CA ILE A 127 -3.78 -13.21 12.86
C ILE A 127 -5.00 -12.33 12.67
N THR A 128 -6.08 -12.91 12.14
CA THR A 128 -7.33 -12.19 11.95
C THR A 128 -7.86 -11.66 13.29
N PRO A 129 -8.11 -10.34 13.41
CA PRO A 129 -8.77 -9.77 14.58
C PRO A 129 -10.12 -10.44 14.87
N ILE A 130 -10.47 -10.62 16.15
CA ILE A 130 -11.70 -11.32 16.57
C ILE A 130 -12.95 -10.66 15.96
N ASN A 131 -12.99 -9.33 15.94
CA ASN A 131 -14.08 -8.56 15.33
C ASN A 131 -14.20 -8.76 13.81
N TYR A 132 -13.16 -9.26 13.14
CA TYR A 132 -13.19 -9.57 11.70
C TYR A 132 -13.50 -11.06 11.44
N GLN A 133 -13.36 -11.93 12.45
CA GLN A 133 -13.71 -13.36 12.34
C GLN A 133 -15.22 -13.56 12.26
N ASN A 134 -15.99 -12.70 12.93
CA ASN A 134 -17.44 -12.72 12.94
C ASN A 134 -18.06 -12.08 11.67
N PHE A 135 -17.24 -11.59 10.74
CA PHE A 135 -17.75 -11.04 9.49
C PHE A 135 -18.36 -12.16 8.65
N PRO A 136 -19.65 -12.09 8.26
CA PRO A 136 -20.31 -13.17 7.55
C PRO A 136 -19.57 -13.48 6.25
N LYS A 137 -19.23 -14.76 6.03
CA LYS A 137 -18.45 -15.20 4.84
C LYS A 137 -19.09 -14.84 3.50
N HIS A 138 -20.41 -14.61 3.48
CA HIS A 138 -21.20 -14.27 2.30
C HIS A 138 -21.48 -12.76 2.15
N GLN A 139 -21.03 -11.93 3.09
CA GLN A 139 -21.20 -10.49 3.00
C GLN A 139 -20.06 -9.90 2.15
N PRO A 140 -20.38 -9.07 1.13
CA PRO A 140 -19.35 -8.40 0.35
C PRO A 140 -18.54 -7.46 1.24
N ARG A 141 -17.21 -7.59 1.18
CA ARG A 141 -16.27 -6.64 1.78
C ARG A 141 -16.04 -5.53 0.76
N THR A 142 -17.02 -4.67 0.59
CA THR A 142 -17.02 -3.63 -0.44
C THR A 142 -15.75 -2.76 -0.35
N CYS A 143 -15.29 -2.26 -1.49
CA CYS A 143 -14.27 -1.21 -1.53
C CYS A 143 -14.75 0.01 -0.74
N LEU A 144 -13.88 0.60 0.08
CA LEU A 144 -14.14 1.87 0.74
C LEU A 144 -14.11 3.00 -0.30
N LEU A 145 -15.26 3.44 -0.81
CA LEU A 145 -15.34 4.58 -1.75
C LEU A 145 -15.23 5.94 -1.03
#